data_AF-A0A928XF33-F1
#
_entry.id   AF-A0A928XF33-F1
#
_cell.length_a   1.000
_cell.length_b   1.000
_cell.length_c   1.000
_cell.angle_alpha   90.00
_cell.angle_beta   90.00
_cell.angle_gamma   90.00
#
_symmetry.space_group_name_H-M   'P 1'
#
loop_
_entity.id
_entity.type
_entity.pdbx_description
1 polymer ?
#
loop_
_entity_poly.entity_id
_entity_poly.type
_entity_poly.pdbx_seq_one_letter_code
_entity_poly.pdbx_strand_id
1 'polypeptide(L)' 'MQLKPKVVVIGCGVSGLTCGICLLEADFDVIIIARDLPPQTTPR' A
#
# COMPACT_ATOMS: atom_id res chain seq x y z
N MET A 1 21.58 -9.51 3.59
CA MET A 1 20.31 -8.85 3.23
C MET A 1 19.19 -9.84 3.44
N GLN A 2 18.21 -9.54 4.30
CA GLN A 2 17.00 -10.38 4.41
C GLN A 2 16.06 -10.02 3.26
N LEU A 3 15.43 -11.01 2.62
CA LEU A 3 14.38 -10.75 1.64
C LEU A 3 13.12 -10.28 2.37
N LYS A 4 12.61 -9.10 2.01
CA LYS A 4 11.30 -8.62 2.48
C LYS A 4 10.20 -9.46 1.84
N PRO A 5 9.22 -9.97 2.62
CA PRO A 5 8.09 -10.66 2.03
C PRO A 5 7.27 -9.70 1.16
N LYS A 6 6.86 -10.16 -0.03
CA LYS A 6 6.11 -9.35 -1.00
C LYS A 6 4.61 -9.46 -0.77
N VAL A 7 3.92 -8.32 -0.73
CA VAL A 7 2.47 -8.27 -0.52
C VAL A 7 1.82 -7.35 -1.56
N VAL A 8 0.70 -7.82 -2.13
CA VAL A 8 -0.14 -7.02 -3.04
C VAL A 8 -1.45 -6.68 -2.34
N VAL A 9 -1.76 -5.39 -2.23
CA VAL A 9 -3.03 -4.89 -1.68
C VAL A 9 -3.91 -4.44 -2.83
N ILE A 10 -5.12 -4.99 -2.93
CA ILE A 10 -6.10 -4.61 -3.95
C ILE A 10 -7.07 -3.57 -3.38
N GLY A 11 -7.07 -2.38 -3.97
CA GLY A 11 -7.86 -1.22 -3.56
C GLY A 11 -7.06 -0.21 -2.75
N CYS A 12 -7.22 1.07 -3.07
CA CYS A 12 -6.56 2.21 -2.40
C CYS A 12 -7.53 3.05 -1.58
N GLY A 13 -8.60 2.45 -1.04
CA GLY A 13 -9.44 3.08 -0.02
C GLY A 13 -8.73 3.17 1.32
N VAL A 14 -9.41 3.70 2.35
CA VAL A 14 -8.85 3.83 3.71
C VAL A 14 -8.26 2.53 4.24
N SER A 15 -8.97 1.41 4.10
CA SER A 15 -8.47 0.12 4.57
C SER A 15 -7.24 -0.35 3.81
N GLY A 16 -7.19 -0.14 2.49
CA GLY A 16 -6.05 -0.55 1.66
C GLY A 16 -4.80 0.29 1.92
N LEU A 17 -4.97 1.61 2.05
CA LEU A 17 -3.86 2.53 2.39
C LEU A 17 -3.35 2.28 3.81
N THR A 18 -4.24 2.16 4.80
CA THR A 18 -3.84 1.85 6.18
C THR A 18 -3.13 0.50 6.25
N CYS A 19 -3.65 -0.53 5.58
CA CYS A 19 -2.99 -1.83 5.50
C CYS A 19 -1.60 -1.73 4.87
N GLY A 20 -1.47 -0.99 3.77
CA GLY A 20 -0.18 -0.77 3.11
C GLY A 20 0.83 -0.07 4.01
N ILE A 21 0.40 0.94 4.78
CA ILE A 21 1.25 1.64 5.77
C ILE A 21 1.74 0.68 6.84
N CYS A 22 0.82 -0.07 7.48
CA CYS A 22 1.21 -1.01 8.53
C CYS A 22 2.16 -2.11 8.02
N LEU A 23 1.97 -2.58 6.78
CA LEU A 23 2.86 -3.56 6.16
C LEU A 23 4.25 -2.97 5.87
N LEU A 24 4.33 -1.72 5.41
CA LEU A 24 5.61 -1.02 5.23
C LEU A 24 6.35 -0.83 6.55
N GLU A 25 5.64 -0.45 7.62
CA GLU A 25 6.19 -0.32 8.98
C GLU A 25 6.71 -1.65 9.54
N ALA A 26 6.10 -2.78 9.13
CA ALA A 26 6.52 -4.12 9.50
C ALA A 26 7.60 -4.73 8.57
N ASP A 27 8.26 -3.91 7.75
CA ASP A 27 9.35 -4.28 6.84
C ASP A 27 8.96 -5.20 5.67
N PHE A 28 7.73 -5.10 5.17
CA PHE A 28 7.28 -5.79 3.95
C PHE A 28 7.57 -4.96 2.68
N ASP A 29 7.64 -5.65 1.54
CA ASP A 29 7.66 -5.04 0.19
C ASP A 29 6.22 -5.02 -0.36
N VAL A 30 5.62 -3.84 -0.44
CA VAL A 30 4.17 -3.68 -0.65
C VAL A 30 3.87 -2.98 -1.96
N ILE A 31 2.96 -3.55 -2.75
CA ILE A 31 2.40 -2.94 -3.96
C ILE A 31 0.90 -2.77 -3.77
N ILE A 32 0.40 -1.54 -3.93
CA ILE A 32 -1.04 -1.26 -3.92
C ILE A 32 -1.51 -1.13 -5.37
N ILE A 33 -2.50 -1.92 -5.76
CA ILE A 33 -3.14 -1.85 -7.08
C ILE A 33 -4.59 -1.40 -6.88
N ALA A 34 -4.97 -0.33 -7.56
CA ALA A 34 -6.35 0.16 -7.55
C ALA A 34 -6.80 0.47 -8.98
N ARG A 35 -8.12 0.37 -9.21
CA ARG A 35 -8.73 0.76 -10.49
C ARG A 35 -8.61 2.27 -10.72
N ASP A 36 -8.91 3.02 -9.68
CA ASP A 36 -8.90 4.48 -9.66
C ASP A 36 -8.03 4.92 -8.49
N LEU A 37 -7.27 6.02 -8.67
CA LEU A 37 -6.57 6.65 -7.56
C LEU A 37 -7.57 7.27 -6.58
N PRO A 38 -7.23 7.39 -5.28
CA PRO A 38 -8.15 8.00 -4.34
C PRO A 38 -8.43 9.44 -4.78
N PRO A 39 -9.70 9.87 -4.90
CA PRO A 39 -10.07 11.14 -5.53
C PRO A 39 -9.60 12.42 -4.80
N GLN A 40 -8.87 12.28 -3.68
CA GLN A 40 -8.42 13.37 -2.82
C GLN A 40 -6.94 13.30 -2.43
N THR A 41 -6.08 12.67 -3.25
CA THR A 41 -4.63 12.81 -3.04
C THR A 41 -4.13 14.07 -3.73
N THR A 42 -3.88 15.13 -2.97
CA THR A 42 -3.08 16.28 -3.44
C THR A 42 -1.79 15.77 -4.07
N PRO A 43 -1.51 16.04 -5.36
CA PRO A 43 -0.18 15.90 -5.90
C PRO A 43 0.63 17.07 -5.37
N ARG A 44 1.47 16.85 -4.36
CA ARG A 44 2.45 17.84 -3.94
C ARG A 44 3.83 17.20 -3.87
#